data_AF-A0A2E6MPL1-F1
#
_entry.id   AF-A0A2E6MPL1-F1
#
_cell.length_a   1.000
_cell.length_b   1.000
_cell.length_c   1.000
_cell.angle_alpha   90.00
_cell.angle_beta   90.00
_cell.angle_gamma   90.00
#
_symmetry.space_group_name_H-M   'P 1'
#
loop_
_entity.id
_entity.type
_entity.pdbx_description
1 polymer ?
#
loop_
_entity_poly.entity_id
_entity_poly.type
_entity_poly.pdbx_seq_one_letter_code
_entity_poly.pdbx_strand_id
1 'polypeptide(L)'
;MFNFVSPKIFSALTLFFLFSCEEKISQEDIDSYKDIMDIRLGHLGNAIIIQGRLLDAYNLRSESAEENHFKEAEELIKENLEKFGRPDDLKKLNIPKSKKIRDLHDSLIDSSQLLITAVNMLEDQAWLGGSVSYAENAVDKARFKFQTAVKFIYKPDDLDVKPVLEHKEYDVGEIPEKLLE
;
A
#
# COMPACT_ATOMS: atom_id res chain seq x y z
N MET A 1 -15.24 22.18 -49.38
CA MET A 1 -16.27 22.06 -48.34
C MET A 1 -15.58 22.34 -47.01
N PHE A 2 -15.55 23.60 -46.58
CA PHE A 2 -14.87 24.01 -45.34
C PHE A 2 -15.91 23.98 -44.21
N ASN A 3 -15.75 23.05 -43.27
CA ASN A 3 -16.55 23.04 -42.06
C ASN A 3 -16.08 24.17 -41.14
N PHE A 4 -16.91 25.20 -41.01
CA PHE A 4 -16.77 26.24 -40.01
C PHE A 4 -16.92 25.63 -38.62
N VAL A 5 -15.82 25.45 -37.92
CA VAL A 5 -15.84 25.22 -36.46
C VAL A 5 -16.23 26.54 -35.82
N SER A 6 -17.37 26.54 -35.13
CA SER A 6 -17.91 27.70 -34.40
C SER A 6 -16.87 28.25 -33.41
N PRO A 7 -16.64 29.58 -33.35
CA PRO A 7 -15.69 30.20 -32.41
C PRO A 7 -16.07 30.00 -30.94
N LYS A 8 -17.31 29.61 -30.64
CA LYS A 8 -17.76 29.28 -29.28
C LYS A 8 -17.27 27.91 -28.80
N ILE A 9 -17.03 26.98 -29.72
CA ILE A 9 -16.57 25.61 -29.39
C ILE A 9 -15.06 25.61 -29.08
N PHE A 10 -14.29 26.48 -29.75
CA PHE A 10 -12.85 26.59 -29.52
C PHE A 10 -12.52 27.22 -28.15
N SER A 11 -13.38 28.13 -27.66
CA SER A 11 -13.25 28.77 -26.33
C SER A 11 -13.53 27.81 -25.16
N ALA A 12 -14.45 26.86 -25.33
CA ALA A 12 -14.75 25.87 -24.30
C ALA A 12 -13.61 24.85 -24.08
N LEU A 13 -12.82 24.57 -25.12
CA LEU A 13 -11.71 23.62 -25.05
C LEU A 13 -10.45 24.22 -24.39
N THR A 14 -10.29 25.54 -24.41
CA THR A 14 -9.13 26.22 -23.80
C THR A 14 -9.26 26.40 -22.28
N LEU A 15 -10.48 26.41 -21.74
CA LEU A 15 -10.76 26.54 -20.30
C LEU A 15 -10.44 25.28 -19.48
N PHE A 16 -10.38 24.10 -20.11
CA PHE A 16 -10.04 22.84 -19.43
C PHE A 16 -8.56 22.73 -19.06
N PHE A 17 -7.67 23.44 -19.76
CA PHE A 17 -6.23 23.37 -19.50
C PHE A 17 -5.74 24.26 -18.34
N LEU A 18 -6.60 25.12 -17.77
CA LEU A 18 -6.22 26.02 -16.68
C LEU A 18 -6.30 25.40 -15.27
N PHE A 19 -6.80 24.16 -15.14
CA PHE A 19 -6.96 23.51 -13.83
C PHE A 19 -5.85 22.52 -13.47
N SER A 20 -4.84 22.33 -14.34
CA SER A 20 -3.68 21.48 -14.02
C SER A 20 -2.54 22.28 -13.38
N CYS A 21 -2.86 23.10 -12.38
CA CYS A 21 -1.84 23.58 -11.45
C CYS A 21 -1.60 22.44 -10.45
N GLU A 22 -0.56 21.64 -10.70
CA GLU A 22 -0.09 20.67 -9.71
C GLU A 22 0.29 21.46 -8.44
N GLU A 23 -0.45 21.22 -7.35
CA GLU A 23 -0.22 21.91 -6.08
C GLU A 23 1.21 21.63 -5.61
N LYS A 24 2.07 22.66 -5.64
CA LYS A 24 3.42 22.56 -5.08
C LYS A 24 3.30 22.48 -3.57
N ILE A 25 3.61 21.30 -3.04
CA ILE A 25 3.71 21.05 -1.61
C ILE A 25 4.93 21.79 -1.05
N SER A 26 4.79 22.41 0.12
CA SER A 26 5.93 23.05 0.79
C SER A 26 6.79 22.01 1.50
N GLN A 27 8.09 22.29 1.68
CA GLN A 27 8.97 21.42 2.46
C GLN A 27 8.53 21.36 3.93
N GLU A 28 8.02 22.48 4.46
CA GLU A 28 7.46 22.56 5.82
C GLU A 28 6.27 21.61 6.01
N ASP A 29 5.37 21.49 5.02
CA ASP A 29 4.28 20.52 5.08
C ASP A 29 4.80 19.07 5.08
N ILE A 30 5.85 18.77 4.30
CA ILE A 30 6.47 17.43 4.28
C ILE A 30 7.07 17.11 5.64
N ASP A 31 7.86 18.02 6.21
CA ASP A 31 8.58 17.80 7.47
C ASP A 31 7.58 17.68 8.63
N SER A 32 6.57 18.55 8.67
CA SER A 32 5.47 18.46 9.63
C SER A 32 4.70 17.13 9.53
N TYR A 33 4.46 16.63 8.31
CA TYR A 33 3.81 15.34 8.12
C TYR A 33 4.68 14.18 8.58
N LYS A 34 6.01 14.24 8.33
CA LYS A 34 6.96 13.23 8.81
C LYS A 34 6.97 13.15 10.33
N ASP A 35 7.00 14.28 11.02
CA ASP A 35 6.98 14.30 12.50
C ASP A 35 5.77 13.54 13.09
N ILE A 36 4.64 13.55 12.39
CA ILE A 36 3.41 12.86 12.81
C ILE A 36 3.46 11.36 12.44
N MET A 37 4.01 11.03 11.27
CA MET A 37 3.79 9.73 10.62
C MET A 37 5.02 8.82 10.56
N ASP A 38 6.24 9.28 10.79
CA ASP A 38 7.47 8.51 10.52
C ASP A 38 7.50 7.15 11.24
N ILE A 39 7.28 7.17 12.56
CA ILE A 39 7.19 5.93 13.37
C ILE A 39 6.02 5.05 12.90
N ARG A 40 4.87 5.65 12.58
CA ARG A 40 3.67 4.92 12.14
C ARG A 40 3.93 4.22 10.80
N LEU A 41 4.59 4.90 9.87
CA LEU A 41 4.96 4.34 8.57
C LEU A 41 5.91 3.16 8.71
N GLY A 42 6.82 3.18 9.68
CA GLY A 42 7.63 2.01 10.05
C GLY A 42 6.77 0.80 10.42
N HIS A 43 5.74 0.99 11.25
CA HIS A 43 4.81 -0.07 11.63
C HIS A 43 3.96 -0.57 10.45
N LEU A 44 3.41 0.33 9.64
CA LEU A 44 2.66 -0.08 8.44
C LEU A 44 3.54 -0.87 7.46
N GLY A 45 4.79 -0.43 7.25
CA GLY A 45 5.76 -1.14 6.42
C GLY A 45 6.06 -2.54 6.96
N ASN A 46 6.25 -2.68 8.28
CA ASN A 46 6.44 -3.98 8.93
C ASN A 46 5.23 -4.91 8.74
N ALA A 47 4.01 -4.40 8.94
CA ALA A 47 2.79 -5.18 8.71
C ALA A 47 2.71 -5.72 7.27
N ILE A 48 3.00 -4.87 6.27
CA ILE A 48 3.02 -5.27 4.84
C ILE A 48 4.06 -6.37 4.59
N ILE A 49 5.27 -6.22 5.14
CA ILE A 49 6.36 -7.18 4.95
C ILE A 49 6.01 -8.54 5.58
N ILE A 50 5.54 -8.52 6.83
CA ILE A 50 5.21 -9.74 7.57
C ILE A 50 4.05 -10.46 6.86
N GLN A 51 2.98 -9.75 6.49
CA GLN A 51 1.83 -10.35 5.83
C GLN A 51 2.16 -10.91 4.44
N GLY A 52 3.00 -10.21 3.66
CA GLY A 52 3.50 -10.75 2.39
C GLY A 52 4.30 -12.03 2.58
N ARG A 53 5.25 -12.03 3.52
CA ARG A 53 6.07 -13.22 3.83
C ARG A 53 5.23 -14.39 4.36
N LEU A 54 4.18 -14.10 5.11
CA LEU A 54 3.27 -15.11 5.62
C LEU A 54 2.53 -15.82 4.47
N LEU A 55 2.05 -15.06 3.49
CA LEU A 55 1.40 -15.60 2.29
C LEU A 55 2.39 -16.40 1.44
N ASP A 56 3.61 -15.89 1.24
CA ASP A 56 4.67 -16.62 0.53
C ASP A 56 4.99 -17.96 1.23
N ALA A 57 5.11 -17.95 2.56
CA ALA A 57 5.37 -19.16 3.35
C ALA A 57 4.22 -20.16 3.27
N TYR A 58 2.97 -19.69 3.30
CA TYR A 58 1.79 -20.53 3.11
C TYR A 58 1.81 -21.20 1.74
N ASN A 59 2.05 -20.45 0.66
CA ASN A 59 2.09 -20.99 -0.69
C ASN A 59 3.23 -22.01 -0.91
N LEU A 60 4.37 -21.82 -0.23
CA LEU A 60 5.51 -22.72 -0.35
C LEU A 60 5.38 -24.00 0.50
N ARG A 61 4.75 -23.93 1.68
CA ARG A 61 4.87 -24.98 2.72
C ARG A 61 3.62 -25.19 3.60
N SER A 62 2.43 -24.90 3.10
CA SER A 62 1.17 -25.05 3.87
C SER A 62 0.99 -26.42 4.53
N GLU A 63 1.45 -27.50 3.89
CA GLU A 63 1.33 -28.87 4.40
C GLU A 63 2.25 -29.21 5.59
N SER A 64 3.28 -28.38 5.83
CA SER A 64 4.34 -28.65 6.83
C SER A 64 4.46 -27.58 7.91
N ALA A 65 3.78 -26.46 7.74
CA ALA A 65 3.82 -25.36 8.69
C ALA A 65 2.83 -25.59 9.84
N GLU A 66 3.33 -25.56 11.07
CA GLU A 66 2.48 -25.67 12.26
C GLU A 66 1.53 -24.47 12.38
N GLU A 67 0.27 -24.73 12.71
CA GLU A 67 -0.79 -23.72 12.91
C GLU A 67 -0.35 -22.56 13.82
N ASN A 68 0.46 -22.85 14.84
CA ASN A 68 0.96 -21.85 15.78
C ASN A 68 1.85 -20.79 15.13
N HIS A 69 2.62 -21.14 14.09
CA HIS A 69 3.46 -20.17 13.38
C HIS A 69 2.64 -19.15 12.58
N PHE A 70 1.51 -19.59 12.01
CA PHE A 70 0.60 -18.68 11.31
C PHE A 70 -0.07 -17.71 12.27
N LYS A 71 -0.56 -18.21 13.41
CA LYS A 71 -1.14 -17.37 14.46
C LYS A 71 -0.16 -16.34 15.00
N GLU A 72 1.08 -16.73 15.26
CA GLU A 72 2.10 -15.79 15.72
C GLU A 72 2.34 -14.65 14.70
N ALA A 73 2.43 -15.00 13.41
CA ALA A 73 2.59 -14.02 12.37
C ALA A 73 1.37 -13.10 12.22
N GLU A 74 0.15 -13.64 12.31
CA GLU A 74 -1.11 -12.88 12.31
C GLU A 74 -1.15 -11.87 13.46
N GLU A 75 -0.78 -12.27 14.67
CA GLU A 75 -0.73 -11.36 15.82
C GLU A 75 0.33 -10.28 15.65
N LEU A 76 1.52 -10.61 15.12
CA LEU A 76 2.55 -9.62 14.80
C LEU A 76 2.07 -8.60 13.74
N ILE A 77 1.27 -9.03 12.77
CA ILE A 77 0.65 -8.14 11.78
C ILE A 77 -0.33 -7.20 12.48
N LYS A 78 -1.26 -7.75 13.28
CA LYS A 78 -2.27 -6.97 14.01
C LYS A 78 -1.63 -5.94 14.95
N GLU A 79 -0.60 -6.33 15.71
CA GLU A 79 0.14 -5.42 16.58
C GLU A 79 0.76 -4.23 15.82
N ASN A 80 1.36 -4.49 14.65
CA ASN A 80 1.93 -3.42 13.84
C ASN A 80 0.83 -2.52 13.26
N LEU A 81 -0.31 -3.08 12.84
CA LEU A 81 -1.45 -2.29 12.36
C LEU A 81 -2.05 -1.43 13.48
N GLU A 82 -2.10 -1.93 14.72
CA GLU A 82 -2.51 -1.15 15.88
C GLU A 82 -1.53 0.00 16.17
N LYS A 83 -0.22 -0.26 16.13
CA LYS A 83 0.83 0.75 16.32
C LYS A 83 0.87 1.79 15.20
N PHE A 84 0.52 1.40 13.97
CA PHE A 84 0.27 2.36 12.88
C PHE A 84 -0.88 3.30 13.25
N GLY A 85 -1.99 2.76 13.76
CA GLY A 85 -3.13 3.49 14.29
C GLY A 85 -4.45 3.04 13.68
N ARG A 86 -5.54 3.15 14.45
CA ARG A 86 -6.89 2.83 13.95
C ARG A 86 -7.29 3.80 12.84
N PRO A 87 -7.90 3.33 11.74
CA PRO A 87 -8.31 4.17 10.62
C PRO A 87 -9.10 5.43 11.01
N ASP A 88 -10.05 5.31 11.94
CA ASP A 88 -10.87 6.46 12.37
C ASP A 88 -10.11 7.46 13.24
N ASP A 89 -9.03 7.03 13.90
CA ASP A 89 -8.18 7.91 14.69
C ASP A 89 -7.16 8.61 13.79
N LEU A 90 -6.63 7.90 12.78
CA LEU A 90 -5.77 8.47 11.76
C LEU A 90 -6.46 9.60 11.01
N LYS A 91 -7.73 9.43 10.61
CA LYS A 91 -8.54 10.47 9.96
C LYS A 91 -8.69 11.77 10.78
N LYS A 92 -8.51 11.69 12.10
CA LYS A 92 -8.62 12.83 13.02
C LYS A 92 -7.27 13.50 13.30
N LEU A 93 -6.16 12.97 12.79
CA LEU A 93 -4.85 13.56 13.00
C LEU A 93 -4.79 14.98 12.42
N ASN A 94 -4.14 15.87 13.16
CA ASN A 94 -3.88 17.23 12.71
C ASN A 94 -2.71 17.24 11.71
N ILE A 95 -3.00 16.85 10.48
CA ILE A 95 -2.03 16.84 9.36
C ILE A 95 -2.05 18.17 8.59
N PRO A 96 -0.98 18.48 7.84
CA PRO A 96 -0.96 19.61 6.92
C PRO A 96 -2.16 19.64 5.98
N LYS A 97 -2.68 20.84 5.69
CA LYS A 97 -3.92 21.03 4.92
C LYS A 97 -3.77 20.81 3.42
N SER A 98 -2.54 20.69 2.92
CA SER A 98 -2.30 20.47 1.49
C SER A 98 -3.08 19.26 1.00
N LYS A 99 -3.77 19.41 -0.14
CA LYS A 99 -4.58 18.33 -0.71
C LYS A 99 -3.73 17.08 -0.95
N LYS A 100 -2.51 17.27 -1.46
CA LYS A 100 -1.60 16.16 -1.79
C LYS A 100 -1.15 15.39 -0.54
N ILE A 101 -0.91 16.06 0.60
CA ILE A 101 -0.65 15.36 1.88
C ILE A 101 -1.88 14.56 2.32
N ARG A 102 -3.08 15.15 2.21
CA ARG A 102 -4.32 14.46 2.61
C ARG A 102 -4.61 13.24 1.75
N ASP A 103 -4.45 13.35 0.43
CA ASP A 103 -4.63 12.24 -0.50
C ASP A 103 -3.65 11.08 -0.20
N LEU A 104 -2.40 11.40 0.15
CA LEU A 104 -1.42 10.40 0.58
C LEU A 104 -1.78 9.77 1.93
N HIS A 105 -2.23 10.58 2.88
CA HIS A 105 -2.66 10.11 4.18
C HIS A 105 -3.84 9.14 4.08
N ASP A 106 -4.85 9.49 3.29
CA ASP A 106 -6.01 8.63 3.04
C ASP A 106 -5.58 7.34 2.33
N SER A 107 -4.63 7.41 1.40
CA SER A 107 -4.06 6.22 0.75
C SER A 107 -3.34 5.28 1.73
N LEU A 108 -2.67 5.82 2.75
CA LEU A 108 -2.04 5.02 3.81
C LEU A 108 -3.07 4.40 4.75
N ILE A 109 -4.15 5.12 5.06
CA ILE A 109 -5.29 4.57 5.82
C ILE A 109 -5.92 3.42 5.04
N ASP A 110 -6.19 3.59 3.75
CA ASP A 110 -6.70 2.52 2.87
C ASP A 110 -5.77 1.30 2.88
N SER A 111 -4.46 1.52 2.83
CA SER A 111 -3.46 0.45 2.92
C SER A 111 -3.63 -0.35 4.20
N SER A 112 -3.77 0.32 5.35
CA SER A 112 -4.01 -0.38 6.63
C SER A 112 -5.35 -1.13 6.64
N GLN A 113 -6.41 -0.55 6.08
CA GLN A 113 -7.73 -1.17 6.03
C GLN A 113 -7.71 -2.46 5.19
N LEU A 114 -6.98 -2.46 4.07
CA LEU A 114 -6.77 -3.65 3.24
C LEU A 114 -6.07 -4.77 4.02
N LEU A 115 -5.00 -4.45 4.75
CA LEU A 115 -4.24 -5.42 5.54
C LEU A 115 -5.08 -5.98 6.70
N ILE A 116 -5.80 -5.12 7.43
CA ILE A 116 -6.75 -5.53 8.50
C ILE A 116 -7.79 -6.50 7.93
N THR A 117 -8.39 -6.16 6.78
CA THR A 117 -9.42 -7.01 6.19
C THR A 117 -8.84 -8.34 5.70
N ALA A 118 -7.63 -8.32 5.15
CA ALA A 118 -6.95 -9.51 4.69
C ALA A 118 -6.56 -10.45 5.84
N VAL A 119 -6.00 -9.94 6.94
CA VAL A 119 -5.63 -10.79 8.10
C VAL A 119 -6.88 -11.38 8.76
N ASN A 120 -7.95 -10.60 8.90
CA ASN A 120 -9.21 -11.12 9.44
C ASN A 120 -9.83 -12.17 8.51
N MET A 121 -9.76 -11.99 7.19
CA MET A 121 -10.28 -12.96 6.23
C MET A 121 -9.53 -14.29 6.31
N LEU A 122 -8.20 -14.26 6.48
CA LEU A 122 -7.39 -15.46 6.64
C LEU A 122 -7.77 -16.22 7.92
N GLU A 123 -7.93 -15.50 9.03
CA GLU A 123 -8.34 -16.05 10.33
C GLU A 123 -9.77 -16.63 10.27
N ASP A 124 -10.74 -15.84 9.82
CA ASP A 124 -12.17 -16.20 9.78
C ASP A 124 -12.46 -17.38 8.84
N GLN A 125 -11.65 -17.55 7.80
CA GLN A 125 -11.82 -18.61 6.81
C GLN A 125 -10.80 -19.73 6.96
N ALA A 126 -10.03 -19.77 8.06
CA ALA A 126 -9.00 -20.78 8.32
C ALA A 126 -8.12 -21.05 7.08
N TRP A 127 -7.68 -19.98 6.42
CA TRP A 127 -6.78 -20.05 5.26
C TRP A 127 -7.33 -20.80 4.03
N LEU A 128 -8.64 -20.95 3.89
CA LEU A 128 -9.25 -21.56 2.71
C LEU A 128 -8.98 -20.73 1.44
N GLY A 129 -8.78 -21.39 0.30
CA GLY A 129 -8.17 -20.78 -0.91
C GLY A 129 -8.73 -19.41 -1.36
N GLY A 130 -10.03 -19.16 -1.24
CA GLY A 130 -10.61 -17.84 -1.57
C GLY A 130 -10.14 -16.69 -0.68
N SER A 131 -9.84 -16.97 0.60
CA SER A 131 -9.30 -16.00 1.56
C SER A 131 -7.84 -15.64 1.27
N VAL A 132 -7.06 -16.62 0.82
CA VAL A 132 -5.63 -16.46 0.49
C VAL A 132 -5.47 -15.57 -0.74
N SER A 133 -6.16 -15.86 -1.84
CA SER A 133 -6.11 -15.02 -3.05
C SER A 133 -6.61 -13.59 -2.80
N TYR A 134 -7.60 -13.42 -1.92
CA TYR A 134 -8.02 -12.09 -1.49
C TYR A 134 -6.91 -11.37 -0.73
N ALA A 135 -6.26 -12.05 0.22
CA ALA A 135 -5.19 -11.49 1.04
C ALA A 135 -3.96 -11.08 0.21
N GLU A 136 -3.56 -11.90 -0.77
CA GLU A 136 -2.48 -11.57 -1.72
C GLU A 136 -2.79 -10.27 -2.47
N ASN A 137 -3.98 -10.18 -3.06
CA ASN A 137 -4.42 -8.99 -3.78
C ASN A 137 -4.45 -7.74 -2.87
N ALA A 138 -4.92 -7.91 -1.64
CA ALA A 138 -4.97 -6.83 -0.65
C ALA A 138 -3.56 -6.36 -0.25
N VAL A 139 -2.62 -7.29 -0.01
CA VAL A 139 -1.22 -6.98 0.31
C VAL A 139 -0.54 -6.25 -0.84
N ASP A 140 -0.74 -6.68 -2.09
CA ASP A 140 -0.17 -6.01 -3.26
C ASP A 140 -0.69 -4.57 -3.42
N LYS A 141 -2.00 -4.37 -3.26
CA LYS A 141 -2.60 -3.03 -3.28
C LYS A 141 -2.10 -2.15 -2.13
N ALA A 142 -2.01 -2.69 -0.92
CA ALA A 142 -1.49 -2.02 0.25
C ALA A 142 -0.02 -1.61 0.02
N ARG A 143 0.81 -2.54 -0.44
CA ARG A 143 2.21 -2.32 -0.79
C ARG A 143 2.37 -1.21 -1.82
N PHE A 144 1.60 -1.23 -2.90
CA PHE A 144 1.64 -0.18 -3.92
C PHE A 144 1.32 1.19 -3.33
N LYS A 145 0.20 1.31 -2.59
CA LYS A 145 -0.20 2.57 -1.93
C LYS A 145 0.87 3.09 -0.98
N PHE A 146 1.43 2.22 -0.14
CA PHE A 146 2.49 2.54 0.80
C PHE A 146 3.76 3.02 0.07
N GLN A 147 4.22 2.28 -0.93
CA GLN A 147 5.40 2.62 -1.70
C GLN A 147 5.25 3.96 -2.42
N THR A 148 4.08 4.24 -3.01
CA THR A 148 3.79 5.54 -3.63
C THR A 148 3.91 6.68 -2.61
N ALA A 149 3.35 6.51 -1.41
CA ALA A 149 3.42 7.52 -0.37
C ALA A 149 4.85 7.74 0.16
N VAL A 150 5.57 6.65 0.46
CA VAL A 150 6.97 6.72 0.91
C VAL A 150 7.85 7.36 -0.14
N LYS A 151 7.70 6.98 -1.41
CA LYS A 151 8.45 7.59 -2.52
C LYS A 151 8.22 9.09 -2.60
N PHE A 152 6.97 9.52 -2.42
CA PHE A 152 6.66 10.94 -2.46
C PHE A 152 7.25 11.72 -1.27
N ILE A 153 7.08 11.21 -0.05
CA ILE A 153 7.44 11.90 1.20
C ILE A 153 8.96 11.92 1.41
N TYR A 154 9.62 10.80 1.16
CA TYR A 154 11.04 10.63 1.45
C TYR A 154 11.93 10.81 0.22
N LYS A 155 11.35 10.78 -0.98
CA LYS A 155 12.10 10.83 -2.25
C LYS A 155 13.34 9.93 -2.20
N PRO A 156 13.16 8.64 -1.92
CA PRO A 156 14.27 7.70 -1.85
C PRO A 156 14.90 7.49 -3.23
N ASP A 157 14.46 8.14 -4.31
CA ASP A 157 14.99 7.99 -5.68
C ASP A 157 16.46 8.46 -5.85
N ASP A 158 17.13 8.91 -4.78
CA ASP A 158 18.60 8.88 -4.66
C ASP A 158 19.16 7.44 -4.37
N LEU A 159 18.28 6.45 -4.24
CA LEU A 159 18.51 5.02 -4.03
C LEU A 159 17.57 4.23 -4.96
N ASP A 160 18.10 3.82 -6.11
CA ASP A 160 17.38 3.12 -7.19
C ASP A 160 16.93 1.71 -6.74
N VAL A 161 15.74 1.61 -6.12
CA VAL A 161 15.10 0.33 -5.77
C VAL A 161 13.79 0.19 -6.53
N LYS A 162 13.82 -0.63 -7.59
CA LYS A 162 12.63 -0.95 -8.39
C LYS A 162 11.72 -1.95 -7.64
N PRO A 163 10.43 -1.65 -7.47
CA PRO A 163 9.49 -2.63 -6.96
C PRO A 163 9.41 -3.80 -7.94
N VAL A 164 9.54 -5.02 -7.43
CA VAL A 164 9.28 -6.24 -8.20
C VAL A 164 7.76 -6.36 -8.33
N LEU A 165 7.25 -6.11 -9.53
CA LEU A 165 5.82 -6.13 -9.86
C LEU A 165 5.38 -7.49 -10.41
N GLU A 166 6.32 -8.32 -10.85
CA GLU A 166 6.07 -9.65 -11.36
C GLU A 166 6.41 -10.66 -10.28
N HIS A 167 5.37 -11.26 -9.71
CA HIS A 167 5.52 -12.43 -8.88
C HIS A 167 5.74 -13.63 -9.81
N LYS A 168 6.84 -14.37 -9.62
CA LYS A 168 7.04 -15.64 -10.32
C LYS A 168 6.03 -16.63 -9.72
N GLU A 169 5.04 -17.03 -10.50
CA GLU A 169 4.20 -18.18 -10.15
C GLU A 169 5.08 -19.43 -10.21
N TYR A 170 5.11 -20.18 -9.10
CA TYR A 170 5.84 -21.45 -9.00
C TYR A 170 4.83 -22.58 -9.12
N ASP A 171 5.18 -23.62 -9.89
CA ASP A 171 4.39 -24.84 -9.87
C ASP A 171 4.51 -25.53 -8.50
N VAL A 172 3.45 -26.21 -8.06
CA VAL A 172 3.43 -26.91 -6.77
C VAL A 172 4.59 -27.93 -6.71
N GLY A 173 5.56 -27.68 -5.83
CA GLY A 173 6.78 -28.49 -5.68
C GLY A 173 8.05 -27.91 -6.31
N GLU A 174 7.99 -26.77 -7.01
CA GLU A 174 9.18 -26.07 -7.51
C GLU A 174 9.90 -25.35 -6.36
N ILE A 175 11.18 -25.66 -6.15
CA ILE A 175 12.04 -24.97 -5.17
C ILE A 175 12.77 -23.83 -5.90
N PRO A 176 12.64 -22.57 -5.46
CA PRO A 176 13.31 -21.44 -6.09
C PRO A 176 14.85 -21.62 -6.09
N GLU A 177 15.48 -21.44 -7.26
CA GLU A 177 16.93 -21.61 -7.45
C GLU A 177 17.78 -20.79 -6.48
N LYS A 178 17.28 -19.63 -6.02
CA LYS A 178 17.95 -18.79 -5.01
C LYS A 178 18.12 -19.43 -3.63
N LEU A 179 17.43 -20.54 -3.34
CA LEU A 179 17.56 -21.30 -2.09
C LEU A 179 18.52 -22.48 -2.21
N LEU A 180 19.14 -22.66 -3.38
CA LEU A 180 20.08 -23.75 -3.67
C LEU A 180 21.55 -23.27 -3.77
N GLU A 181 21.81 -21.97 -3.55
CA GLU A 181 23.15 -21.37 -3.37
C GLU A 181 23.46 -21.18 -1.88
#